data_AF-A0A1W9VLR2-F1
#
_entry.id   AF-A0A1W9VLR2-F1
#
_cell.length_a   1.000
_cell.length_b   1.000
_cell.length_c   1.000
_cell.angle_alpha   90.00
_cell.angle_beta   90.00
_cell.angle_gamma   90.00
#
_symmetry.space_group_name_H-M   'P 1'
#
loop_
_entity.id
_entity.type
_entity.pdbx_description
1 polymer ?
#
loop_
_entity_poly.entity_id
_entity_poly.type
_entity_poly.pdbx_seq_one_letter_code
_entity_poly.pdbx_strand_id
1 'polypeptide(L)'
;MGVAKIDQRLFGKIDYKRARYLFHPDYAIRQALFVDSKAEKASGQGTATLQTSQFLMTVRQIRAEEKIEVEGNLPKILTIRDTNYIITTIFVKYNYEQIDNCNKLKSITIAAVPNGLLQERYNPSFQDTIWIAGRNAPSREEVFRARLSFSRLKSKAAWRVQKILLFPENFVWNN
;
A
#
# COMPACT_ATOMS: atom_id res chain seq x y z
N MET A 1 4.37 10.35 15.92
CA MET A 1 5.78 10.71 15.70
C MET A 1 5.89 12.00 14.90
N GLY A 2 6.63 12.99 15.42
CA GLY A 2 6.85 14.29 14.79
C GLY A 2 8.07 14.25 13.88
N VAL A 3 7.88 14.56 12.60
CA VAL A 3 8.95 14.76 11.61
C VAL A 3 8.82 16.20 11.10
N ALA A 4 9.94 16.81 10.69
CA ALA A 4 9.96 18.19 10.20
C ALA A 4 8.95 18.35 9.05
N LYS A 5 7.95 19.20 9.31
CA LYS A 5 6.84 19.41 8.40
C LYS A 5 7.31 20.33 7.27
N ILE A 6 6.87 20.05 6.05
CA ILE A 6 6.95 21.01 4.96
C ILE A 6 5.57 21.65 4.87
N ASP A 7 5.51 22.98 4.84
CA ASP A 7 4.25 23.71 4.68
C ASP A 7 3.78 23.65 3.21
N GLN A 8 3.47 22.42 2.78
CA GLN A 8 2.99 22.11 1.43
C GLN A 8 1.81 21.15 1.55
N ARG A 9 0.65 21.59 1.08
CA ARG A 9 -0.56 20.75 1.02
C ARG A 9 -0.47 19.78 -0.14
N LEU A 10 -0.84 18.52 0.12
CA LEU A 10 -1.01 17.49 -0.89
C LEU A 10 -2.51 17.29 -1.17
N PHE A 11 -2.88 17.11 -2.43
CA PHE A 11 -4.26 16.91 -2.88
C PHE A 11 -4.48 15.47 -3.39
N GLY A 12 -5.74 15.00 -3.38
CA GLY A 12 -6.08 13.62 -3.78
C GLY A 12 -7.04 12.91 -2.83
N LYS A 13 -7.52 11.72 -3.22
CA LYS A 13 -8.53 10.94 -2.48
C LYS A 13 -7.96 10.01 -1.38
N ILE A 14 -6.65 10.03 -1.17
CA ILE A 14 -5.98 9.20 -0.17
C ILE A 14 -6.28 9.73 1.24
N ASP A 15 -6.60 8.83 2.16
CA ASP A 15 -7.08 9.13 3.52
C ASP A 15 -6.14 10.05 4.29
N TYR A 16 -4.86 9.68 4.36
CA TYR A 16 -3.83 10.49 5.02
C TYR A 16 -2.70 10.79 4.05
N LYS A 17 -2.32 12.06 4.00
CA LYS A 17 -1.30 12.56 3.09
C LYS A 17 -0.52 13.69 3.72
N ARG A 18 0.80 13.69 3.52
CA ARG A 18 1.67 14.71 4.12
C ARG A 18 2.97 14.91 3.37
N ALA A 19 3.30 16.18 3.11
CA ALA A 19 4.65 16.59 2.73
C ALA A 19 5.53 16.71 3.98
N ARG A 20 6.71 16.11 3.97
CA ARG A 20 7.64 16.11 5.11
C ARG A 20 9.08 15.91 4.65
N TYR A 21 10.02 16.29 5.51
CA TYR A 21 11.40 15.81 5.38
C TYR A 21 11.52 14.42 6.02
N LEU A 22 12.17 13.51 5.30
CA LEU A 22 12.67 12.26 5.86
C LEU A 22 14.19 12.42 5.99
N PHE A 23 14.69 12.25 7.21
CA PHE A 23 16.11 12.33 7.53
C PHE A 23 16.68 10.91 7.61
N HIS A 24 17.66 10.64 6.75
CA HIS A 24 18.60 9.52 6.82
C HIS A 24 19.92 10.07 7.39
N PRO A 25 20.77 9.26 8.05
CA PRO A 25 22.09 9.71 8.51
C PRO A 25 22.91 10.44 7.44
N ASP A 26 22.80 9.98 6.19
CA ASP A 26 23.60 10.50 5.08
C ASP A 26 22.90 11.57 4.23
N TYR A 27 21.58 11.72 4.35
CA TYR A 27 20.82 12.63 3.48
C TYR A 27 19.45 13.00 4.04
N ALA A 28 18.94 14.15 3.63
CA ALA A 28 17.55 14.54 3.84
C ALA A 28 16.80 14.53 2.51
N ILE A 29 15.63 13.89 2.47
CA ILE A 29 14.77 13.89 1.29
C ILE A 29 13.41 14.51 1.59
N ARG A 30 12.88 15.23 0.60
CA ARG A 30 11.48 15.66 0.60
C ARG A 30 10.60 14.48 0.21
N GLN A 31 9.64 14.15 1.07
CA GLN A 31 8.76 13.01 0.90
C GLN A 31 7.30 13.46 0.85
N ALA A 32 6.56 12.93 -0.11
CA ALA A 32 5.11 12.92 -0.12
C ALA A 32 4.64 11.56 0.43
N LEU A 33 4.30 11.54 1.72
CA LEU A 33 3.77 10.33 2.37
C LEU A 33 2.28 10.22 2.09
N PHE A 34 1.87 9.07 1.57
CA PHE A 34 0.49 8.67 1.35
C PHE A 34 0.19 7.42 2.16
N VAL A 35 -0.85 7.47 2.98
CA VAL A 35 -1.34 6.35 3.78
C VAL A 35 -2.81 6.15 3.47
N ASP A 36 -3.13 4.99 2.92
CA ASP A 36 -4.50 4.58 2.59
C ASP A 36 -4.93 3.51 3.59
N SER A 37 -6.13 3.65 4.13
CA SER A 37 -6.68 2.75 5.14
C SER A 37 -7.87 1.98 4.60
N LYS A 38 -7.93 0.67 4.88
CA LYS A 38 -9.11 -0.16 4.53
C LYS A 38 -9.48 -1.10 5.64
N ALA A 39 -10.77 -1.29 5.84
CA ALA A 39 -11.31 -2.35 6.66
C ALA A 39 -11.77 -3.50 5.76
N GLU A 40 -11.29 -4.73 6.01
CA GLU A 40 -11.82 -5.92 5.35
C GLU A 40 -11.97 -7.08 6.33
N LYS A 41 -12.84 -8.03 6.00
CA LYS A 41 -12.98 -9.30 6.73
C LYS A 41 -11.63 -10.03 6.77
N ALA A 42 -11.35 -10.71 7.89
CA ALA A 42 -10.11 -11.44 8.12
C ALA A 42 -9.83 -12.53 7.07
N SER A 43 -10.87 -13.07 6.42
CA SER A 43 -10.72 -13.98 5.27
C SER A 43 -9.96 -13.36 4.09
N GLY A 44 -10.04 -12.04 3.91
CA GLY A 44 -9.32 -11.30 2.89
C GLY A 44 -7.92 -10.83 3.29
N GLN A 45 -7.45 -11.13 4.52
CA GLN A 45 -6.27 -10.48 5.12
C GLN A 45 -4.96 -10.65 4.33
N GLY A 46 -4.86 -11.62 3.42
CA GLY A 46 -3.64 -11.89 2.64
C GLY A 46 -3.40 -10.94 1.45
N THR A 47 -4.33 -10.03 1.16
CA THR A 47 -4.25 -9.14 0.00
C THR A 47 -4.79 -7.74 0.30
N ALA A 48 -4.46 -6.76 -0.53
CA ALA A 48 -5.12 -5.45 -0.53
C ALA A 48 -5.60 -5.12 -1.95
N THR A 49 -6.84 -4.68 -2.11
CA THR A 49 -7.31 -4.18 -3.41
C THR A 49 -6.93 -2.72 -3.56
N LEU A 50 -6.27 -2.35 -4.66
CA LEU A 50 -5.87 -0.98 -4.96
C LEU A 50 -6.50 -0.53 -6.29
N GLN A 51 -6.93 0.73 -6.33
CA GLN A 51 -7.26 1.43 -7.57
C GLN A 51 -5.97 1.94 -8.23
N THR A 52 -5.99 2.21 -9.54
CA THR A 52 -4.84 2.77 -10.28
C THR A 52 -4.33 4.07 -9.66
N SER A 53 -5.20 4.88 -9.08
CA SER A 53 -4.88 6.10 -8.32
C SER A 53 -4.17 5.89 -6.98
N GLN A 54 -3.93 4.64 -6.57
CA GLN A 54 -3.35 4.30 -5.26
C GLN A 54 -1.97 3.63 -5.35
N PHE A 55 -1.45 3.37 -6.56
CA PHE A 55 -0.13 2.77 -6.76
C PHE A 55 0.66 3.47 -7.87
N LEU A 56 1.99 3.33 -7.81
CA LEU A 56 2.95 4.03 -8.67
C LEU A 56 3.61 3.12 -9.72
N MET A 57 3.57 1.80 -9.50
CA MET A 57 4.22 0.82 -10.35
C MET A 57 3.31 0.44 -11.52
N THR A 58 3.89 0.03 -12.64
CA THR A 58 3.15 -0.69 -13.66
C THR A 58 2.80 -2.07 -13.10
N VAL A 59 1.54 -2.46 -13.20
CA VAL A 59 1.04 -3.80 -12.88
C VAL A 59 1.27 -4.68 -14.10
N ARG A 60 2.10 -5.70 -13.93
CA ARG A 60 2.35 -6.78 -14.90
C ARG A 60 1.88 -8.06 -14.23
N GLN A 61 0.90 -8.73 -14.82
CA GLN A 61 0.36 -9.97 -14.29
C GLN A 61 -0.26 -10.82 -15.40
N ILE A 62 -0.45 -12.10 -15.12
CA ILE A 62 -1.26 -12.99 -15.94
C ILE A 62 -2.67 -13.07 -15.33
N ARG A 63 -3.71 -12.82 -16.12
CA ARG A 63 -5.12 -12.94 -15.72
C ARG A 63 -5.87 -13.69 -16.81
N ALA A 64 -6.50 -14.81 -16.44
CA ALA A 64 -7.18 -15.68 -17.42
C ALA A 64 -6.29 -15.99 -18.63
N GLU A 65 -5.03 -16.36 -18.36
CA GLU A 65 -3.99 -16.69 -19.36
C GLU A 65 -3.50 -15.51 -20.22
N GLU A 66 -4.13 -14.34 -20.10
CA GLU A 66 -3.70 -13.13 -20.79
C GLU A 66 -2.68 -12.32 -19.98
N LYS A 67 -1.71 -11.74 -20.68
CA LYS A 67 -0.75 -10.79 -20.12
C LYS A 67 -1.40 -9.41 -20.02
N ILE A 68 -1.52 -8.91 -18.80
CA ILE A 68 -2.06 -7.57 -18.52
C ILE A 68 -0.92 -6.68 -18.06
N GLU A 69 -0.80 -5.53 -18.72
CA GLU A 69 0.09 -4.44 -18.35
C GLU A 69 -0.71 -3.14 -18.18
N VAL A 70 -0.74 -2.60 -16.95
CA VAL A 70 -1.50 -1.38 -16.63
C VAL A 70 -0.66 -0.47 -15.74
N GLU A 71 -0.47 0.77 -16.16
CA GLU A 71 0.28 1.76 -15.38
C GLU A 71 -0.54 2.26 -14.17
N GLY A 72 0.17 2.57 -13.08
CA GLY A 72 -0.39 3.27 -11.94
C GLY A 72 -0.51 4.77 -12.21
N ASN A 73 -1.55 5.42 -11.68
CA ASN A 73 -1.79 6.84 -11.92
C ASN A 73 -1.04 7.74 -10.92
N LEU A 74 -0.38 7.18 -9.90
CA LEU A 74 0.46 7.98 -9.01
C LEU A 74 1.86 8.13 -9.59
N PRO A 75 2.39 9.36 -9.69
CA PRO A 75 3.74 9.56 -10.21
C PRO A 75 4.79 9.03 -9.21
N LYS A 76 5.97 8.65 -9.71
CA LYS A 76 7.11 8.20 -8.90
C LYS A 76 7.66 9.31 -8.01
N ILE A 77 7.68 10.52 -8.57
CA ILE A 77 8.11 11.78 -7.96
C ILE A 77 6.99 12.79 -8.20
N LEU A 78 6.55 13.46 -7.13
CA LEU A 78 5.60 14.55 -7.22
C LEU A 78 6.34 15.88 -7.29
N THR A 79 6.06 16.68 -8.30
CA THR A 79 6.64 18.03 -8.45
C THR A 79 5.57 19.07 -8.13
N ILE A 80 5.85 19.95 -7.18
CA ILE A 80 4.99 21.08 -6.82
C ILE A 80 5.86 22.33 -6.79
N ARG A 81 5.56 23.34 -7.62
CA ARG A 81 6.34 24.59 -7.73
C ARG A 81 7.84 24.29 -7.84
N ASP A 82 8.19 23.44 -8.81
CA ASP A 82 9.56 22.97 -9.10
C ASP A 82 10.27 22.22 -7.97
N THR A 83 9.55 21.89 -6.90
CA THR A 83 10.07 21.09 -5.79
C THR A 83 9.66 19.64 -5.92
N ASN A 84 10.65 18.74 -5.95
CA ASN A 84 10.44 17.31 -6.07
C ASN A 84 10.26 16.63 -4.71
N TYR A 85 9.27 15.73 -4.64
CA TYR A 85 8.95 14.90 -3.49
C TYR A 85 8.92 13.43 -3.92
N ILE A 86 9.70 12.57 -3.26
CA ILE A 86 9.55 11.13 -3.48
C ILE A 86 8.22 10.68 -2.87
N ILE A 87 7.39 9.98 -3.65
CA ILE A 87 6.14 9.44 -3.12
C ILE A 87 6.42 8.13 -2.38
N THR A 88 5.84 8.00 -1.19
CA THR A 88 5.84 6.76 -0.41
C THR A 88 4.41 6.39 -0.07
N THR A 89 4.00 5.19 -0.45
CA THR A 89 2.66 4.67 -0.22
C THR A 89 2.67 3.57 0.83
N ILE A 90 1.91 3.78 1.90
CA ILE A 90 1.65 2.80 2.93
C ILE A 90 0.16 2.43 2.87
N PHE A 91 -0.12 1.15 2.99
CA PHE A 91 -1.46 0.64 3.11
C PHE A 91 -1.67 0.08 4.50
N VAL A 92 -2.72 0.53 5.19
CA VAL A 92 -3.08 0.05 6.53
C VAL A 92 -4.40 -0.69 6.44
N LYS A 93 -4.36 -1.99 6.70
CA LYS A 93 -5.50 -2.88 6.63
C LYS A 93 -5.97 -3.28 8.01
N TYR A 94 -7.17 -2.88 8.38
CA TYR A 94 -7.85 -3.29 9.60
C TYR A 94 -8.61 -4.59 9.32
N ASN A 95 -8.08 -5.72 9.76
CA ASN A 95 -8.67 -7.03 9.55
C ASN A 95 -9.66 -7.32 10.68
N TYR A 96 -10.94 -7.46 10.36
CA TYR A 96 -12.00 -7.70 11.34
C TYR A 96 -12.73 -9.02 11.10
N GLU A 97 -13.39 -9.54 12.12
CA GLU A 97 -14.42 -10.56 12.00
C GLU A 97 -15.77 -9.98 12.43
N GLN A 98 -16.83 -10.45 11.80
CA GLN A 98 -18.19 -10.07 12.18
C GLN A 98 -18.70 -11.10 13.18
N ILE A 99 -18.98 -10.66 14.41
CA ILE A 99 -19.48 -11.48 15.51
C ILE A 99 -20.67 -10.72 16.11
N ASP A 100 -21.84 -11.34 16.20
CA ASP A 100 -23.06 -10.74 16.78
C ASP A 100 -23.38 -9.34 16.21
N ASN A 101 -23.33 -9.21 14.88
CA ASN A 101 -23.47 -7.95 14.14
C ASN A 101 -22.43 -6.85 14.46
N CYS A 102 -21.41 -7.14 15.26
CA CYS A 102 -20.30 -6.25 15.56
C CYS A 102 -19.05 -6.61 14.73
N ASN A 103 -18.33 -5.60 14.25
CA ASN A 103 -17.03 -5.79 13.60
C ASN A 103 -15.92 -5.79 14.66
N LYS A 104 -15.48 -6.98 15.07
CA LYS A 104 -14.37 -7.15 16.02
C LYS A 104 -13.05 -7.12 15.27
N LEU A 105 -12.21 -6.12 15.55
CA LEU A 105 -10.86 -6.04 15.00
C LEU A 105 -10.03 -7.25 15.50
N LYS A 106 -9.25 -7.86 14.61
CA LYS A 106 -8.41 -9.02 14.89
C LYS A 106 -6.92 -8.74 14.71
N SER A 107 -6.58 -7.96 13.70
CA SER A 107 -5.20 -7.54 13.45
C SER A 107 -5.16 -6.32 12.53
N ILE A 108 -4.01 -5.66 12.50
CA ILE A 108 -3.72 -4.59 11.56
C ILE A 108 -2.56 -5.05 10.68
N THR A 109 -2.76 -5.12 9.37
CA THR A 109 -1.67 -5.37 8.41
C THR A 109 -1.21 -4.04 7.84
N ILE A 110 0.09 -3.78 7.86
CA ILE A 110 0.69 -2.59 7.27
C ILE A 110 1.56 -3.05 6.11
N ALA A 111 1.31 -2.54 4.90
CA ALA A 111 2.07 -2.86 3.72
C ALA A 111 2.72 -1.59 3.12
N ALA A 112 4.05 -1.60 3.00
CA ALA A 112 4.81 -0.56 2.30
C ALA A 112 4.91 -0.90 0.81
N VAL A 113 4.04 -0.29 0.01
CA VAL A 113 3.99 -0.53 -1.43
C VAL A 113 5.24 0.05 -2.08
N PRO A 114 5.96 -0.71 -2.92
CA PRO A 114 7.16 -0.20 -3.57
C PRO A 114 6.85 0.98 -4.49
N ASN A 115 7.74 1.97 -4.52
CA ASN A 115 7.69 3.05 -5.49
C ASN A 115 7.99 2.51 -6.91
N GLY A 116 7.44 3.14 -7.95
CA GLY A 116 7.71 2.78 -9.35
C GLY A 116 9.18 2.85 -9.79
N LEU A 117 10.04 3.53 -9.02
CA LEU A 117 11.51 3.47 -9.20
C LEU A 117 12.09 2.07 -8.92
N LEU A 118 11.34 1.21 -8.22
CA LEU A 118 11.74 -0.16 -7.87
C LEU A 118 11.06 -1.22 -8.76
N GLN A 119 10.58 -0.82 -9.96
CA GLN A 119 9.84 -1.70 -10.88
C GLN A 119 10.55 -3.03 -11.10
N GLU A 120 11.80 -3.00 -11.53
CA GLU A 120 12.59 -4.19 -11.89
C GLU A 120 12.83 -5.14 -10.71
N ARG A 121 12.76 -4.65 -9.47
CA ARG A 121 12.93 -5.50 -8.29
C ARG A 121 11.62 -6.19 -7.88
N TYR A 122 10.50 -5.47 -7.95
CA TYR A 122 9.24 -5.94 -7.37
C TYR A 122 8.21 -6.43 -8.38
N ASN A 123 8.32 -6.01 -9.63
CA ASN A 123 7.45 -6.45 -10.71
C ASN A 123 8.17 -6.37 -12.09
N PRO A 124 9.29 -7.07 -12.28
CA PRO A 124 10.03 -7.06 -13.55
C PRO A 124 9.24 -7.70 -14.70
N SER A 125 8.48 -8.76 -14.44
CA SER A 125 7.79 -9.53 -15.49
C SER A 125 6.37 -9.96 -15.06
N PHE A 126 5.61 -10.54 -15.99
CA PHE A 126 4.26 -11.04 -15.72
C PHE A 126 4.24 -12.23 -14.74
N GLN A 127 5.34 -13.00 -14.67
CA GLN A 127 5.50 -14.16 -13.80
C GLN A 127 6.10 -13.78 -12.45
N ASP A 128 7.05 -12.84 -12.43
CA ASP A 128 7.65 -12.33 -11.20
C ASP A 128 7.00 -10.99 -10.81
N THR A 129 5.91 -11.09 -10.06
CA THR A 129 5.03 -9.96 -9.73
C THR A 129 4.52 -10.05 -8.30
N ILE A 130 4.29 -8.88 -7.67
CA ILE A 130 3.57 -8.77 -6.39
C ILE A 130 2.05 -8.63 -6.55
N TRP A 131 1.57 -8.53 -7.79
CA TRP A 131 0.18 -8.27 -8.11
C TRP A 131 -0.59 -9.55 -8.42
N ILE A 132 -1.88 -9.56 -8.09
CA ILE A 132 -2.86 -10.55 -8.52
C ILE A 132 -4.13 -9.84 -9.02
N ALA A 133 -4.96 -10.58 -9.77
CA ALA A 133 -6.18 -10.04 -10.36
C ALA A 133 -7.06 -9.33 -9.31
N GLY A 134 -7.47 -8.09 -9.60
CA GLY A 134 -8.36 -7.33 -8.75
C GLY A 134 -9.81 -7.81 -8.78
N ARG A 135 -10.65 -7.18 -7.96
CA ARG A 135 -12.08 -7.49 -7.85
C ARG A 135 -12.95 -6.82 -8.93
N ASN A 136 -12.36 -6.20 -9.94
CA ASN A 136 -13.12 -5.55 -11.01
C ASN A 136 -13.67 -6.60 -12.00
N ALA A 137 -14.87 -6.36 -12.53
CA ALA A 137 -15.48 -7.13 -13.61
C ALA A 137 -15.26 -6.42 -14.96
N PRO A 138 -14.30 -6.86 -15.80
CA PRO A 138 -14.03 -6.23 -17.10
C PRO A 138 -15.22 -6.28 -18.05
N SER A 139 -16.02 -7.35 -17.97
CA SER A 139 -17.26 -7.51 -18.75
C SER A 139 -18.33 -6.46 -18.45
N ARG A 140 -18.17 -5.69 -17.37
CA ARG A 140 -19.06 -4.58 -16.98
C ARG A 140 -18.38 -3.22 -17.11
N GLU A 141 -17.26 -3.15 -17.83
CA GLU A 141 -16.47 -1.92 -18.03
C GLU A 141 -16.02 -1.25 -16.71
N GLU A 142 -15.89 -2.05 -15.64
CA GLU A 142 -15.44 -1.52 -14.36
C GLU A 142 -13.97 -1.10 -14.42
N VAL A 143 -13.67 0.07 -13.84
CA VAL A 143 -12.32 0.63 -13.71
C VAL A 143 -11.37 -0.43 -13.14
N PHE A 144 -10.20 -0.55 -13.78
CA PHE A 144 -9.18 -1.52 -13.40
C PHE A 144 -8.79 -1.39 -11.94
N ARG A 145 -8.70 -2.56 -11.27
CA ARG A 145 -8.20 -2.68 -9.90
C ARG A 145 -7.18 -3.80 -9.90
N ALA A 146 -6.13 -3.64 -9.09
CA ALA A 146 -5.16 -4.69 -8.82
C ALA A 146 -5.27 -5.12 -7.36
N ARG A 147 -4.91 -6.36 -7.05
CA ARG A 147 -4.69 -6.77 -5.67
C ARG A 147 -3.21 -6.94 -5.40
N LEU A 148 -2.71 -6.26 -4.38
CA LEU A 148 -1.38 -6.51 -3.84
C LEU A 148 -1.41 -7.82 -3.05
N SER A 149 -0.55 -8.78 -3.41
CA SER A 149 -0.37 -10.02 -2.66
C SER A 149 0.66 -9.81 -1.56
N PHE A 150 0.25 -9.95 -0.30
CA PHE A 150 1.15 -9.75 0.83
C PHE A 150 2.20 -10.85 0.94
N SER A 151 1.87 -12.09 0.58
CA SER A 151 2.84 -13.19 0.58
C SER A 151 3.95 -12.96 -0.45
N ARG A 152 3.59 -12.56 -1.68
CA ARG A 152 4.57 -12.25 -2.75
C ARG A 152 5.40 -11.00 -2.43
N LEU A 153 4.80 -9.99 -1.81
CA LEU A 153 5.57 -8.82 -1.36
C LEU A 153 6.55 -9.19 -0.25
N LYS A 154 6.11 -10.01 0.71
CA LYS A 154 6.93 -10.47 1.84
C LYS A 154 8.08 -11.38 1.40
N SER A 155 7.87 -12.23 0.39
CA SER A 155 8.95 -13.07 -0.17
C SER A 155 10.05 -12.24 -0.84
N LYS A 156 9.71 -11.10 -1.44
CA LYS A 156 10.70 -10.17 -2.01
C LYS A 156 11.40 -9.29 -0.98
N ALA A 157 10.69 -8.88 0.07
CA ALA A 157 11.24 -8.11 1.18
C ALA A 157 10.33 -8.22 2.41
N ALA A 158 10.73 -9.04 3.38
CA ALA A 158 9.89 -9.39 4.52
C ALA A 158 9.40 -8.17 5.33
N TRP A 159 10.25 -7.14 5.45
CA TRP A 159 9.94 -5.94 6.20
C TRP A 159 8.79 -5.11 5.61
N ARG A 160 8.47 -5.29 4.32
CA ARG A 160 7.41 -4.50 3.65
C ARG A 160 6.01 -4.84 4.09
N VAL A 161 5.80 -5.99 4.74
CA VAL A 161 4.50 -6.39 5.26
C VAL A 161 4.65 -6.69 6.75
N GLN A 162 4.07 -5.81 7.57
CA GLN A 162 4.00 -5.97 9.01
C GLN A 162 2.59 -6.35 9.44
N LYS A 163 2.47 -7.17 10.49
CA LYS A 163 1.19 -7.53 11.08
C LYS A 163 1.25 -7.24 12.57
N ILE A 164 0.33 -6.42 13.04
CA ILE A 164 0.09 -6.15 14.45
C ILE A 164 -1.08 -7.05 14.86
N LEU A 165 -0.81 -8.03 15.72
CA LEU A 165 -1.86 -8.86 16.31
C LEU A 165 -2.51 -8.11 17.45
N LEU A 166 -3.83 -8.23 17.56
CA LEU A 166 -4.53 -7.82 18.78
C LEU A 166 -4.52 -9.02 19.72
N PHE A 167 -3.66 -8.97 20.72
CA PHE A 167 -3.69 -9.92 21.81
C PHE A 167 -5.01 -9.81 22.57
N PRO A 168 -5.54 -10.92 23.10
CA PRO A 168 -6.19 -10.95 24.38
C PRO A 168 -5.23 -11.63 25.36
N GLU A 169 -4.18 -10.94 25.78
CA GLU A 169 -3.56 -11.26 27.06
C GLU A 169 -3.48 -9.95 27.82
N ASN A 170 -4.03 -9.97 29.04
CA ASN A 170 -3.99 -8.83 29.92
C ASN A 170 -2.55 -8.34 30.00
N PHE A 171 -2.33 -7.08 29.65
CA PHE A 171 -1.07 -6.43 29.94
C PHE A 171 -0.95 -6.35 31.48
N VAL A 172 -0.16 -7.23 32.07
CA VAL A 172 0.15 -7.22 33.50
C VAL A 172 1.45 -6.45 33.69
N TRP A 173 1.40 -5.32 34.39
CA TRP A 173 2.59 -4.71 34.94
C TRP A 173 3.13 -5.64 36.03
N ASN A 174 4.26 -6.29 35.78
CA ASN A 174 5.05 -6.88 36.86
C ASN A 174 5.86 -5.74 37.48
N ASN A 175 5.44 -5.30 38.66
CA ASN A 175 6.24 -4.44 39.54
C ASN A 175 7.42 -5.23 40.12
#